data_AF-U9TC91-F1
#
_entry.id   AF-U9TC91-F1
#
_cell.length_a   1.000
_cell.length_b   1.000
_cell.length_c   1.000
_cell.angle_alpha   90.00
_cell.angle_beta   90.00
_cell.angle_gamma   90.00
#
_symmetry.space_group_name_H-M   'P 1'
#
loop_
_entity.id
_entity.type
_entity.pdbx_description
1 polymer ?
#
loop_
_entity_poly.entity_id
_entity_poly.type
_entity_poly.pdbx_seq_one_letter_code
_entity_poly.pdbx_strand_id
1 'polypeptide(L)'
;MNFAPRIPFANRSDYEVKHGQIKQLNPQNQLVIRADAAEYFPVLYSIPWRYNTPIILNYDVSSEPERLAAITKARKTRNITITPRIALAYDHTKGGISVYFPFYMNNFDDISGLVIGIYEIDDTIRSVAKNFNDKPGIGFDIIDTESNTPIYSKNDSIIWHSANFNKQANYLIGDRNWQFTCYSSKEAYNRSVSIKLFKARYKFTEQAVKLGRTQSLLKAITADSKAVLEAIADPLFALNAKGEIVGANKHALTLTGYSPEEIKVANKMHINTLLIPVAETPTEERNNNPLNGDYQLIEVPVRPGMRDVLAKKKDGTLFEAEANFSQPVVEKNYFTQVVMFRDVSFKKENERAVMDAKRDADLANQSKTEFLFFLCHE
;
A
#
# COMPACT_ATOMS: atom_id res chain seq x y z
N MET A 1 0.80 7.24 -4.77
CA MET A 1 1.97 6.35 -4.65
C MET A 1 1.94 5.40 -5.83
N ASN A 2 3.07 5.18 -6.49
CA ASN A 2 3.17 4.27 -7.63
C ASN A 2 3.89 2.99 -7.21
N PHE A 3 3.64 1.91 -7.91
CA PHE A 3 4.31 0.63 -7.74
C PHE A 3 4.93 0.23 -9.07
N ALA A 4 6.22 -0.11 -9.04
CA ALA A 4 6.96 -0.58 -10.20
C ALA A 4 7.67 -1.90 -9.85
N PRO A 5 7.27 -3.05 -10.44
CA PRO A 5 8.02 -4.29 -10.27
C PRO A 5 9.36 -4.19 -10.99
N ARG A 6 10.35 -4.98 -10.53
CA ARG A 6 11.58 -5.21 -11.28
C ARG A 6 11.32 -6.24 -12.38
N ILE A 7 11.57 -5.89 -13.63
CA ILE A 7 11.40 -6.78 -14.78
C ILE A 7 12.75 -6.97 -15.47
N PRO A 8 13.43 -8.14 -15.33
CA PRO A 8 14.62 -8.45 -16.12
C PRO A 8 14.32 -8.47 -17.63
N PHE A 9 15.32 -8.18 -18.47
CA PHE A 9 15.17 -8.20 -19.92
C PHE A 9 14.50 -9.48 -20.45
N ALA A 10 14.92 -10.63 -19.94
CA ALA A 10 14.38 -11.94 -20.32
C ALA A 10 12.86 -12.07 -20.11
N ASN A 11 12.28 -11.29 -19.19
CA ASN A 11 10.86 -11.33 -18.82
C ASN A 11 10.07 -10.16 -19.43
N ARG A 12 10.71 -9.33 -20.28
CA ARG A 12 10.07 -8.16 -20.90
C ARG A 12 8.84 -8.56 -21.72
N SER A 13 8.99 -9.55 -22.61
CA SER A 13 7.91 -9.98 -23.51
C SER A 13 6.69 -10.44 -22.73
N ASP A 14 6.88 -11.26 -21.70
CA ASP A 14 5.79 -11.76 -20.85
C ASP A 14 5.08 -10.62 -20.11
N TYR A 15 5.83 -9.64 -19.61
CA TYR A 15 5.27 -8.45 -18.98
C TYR A 15 4.44 -7.63 -19.99
N GLU A 16 5.00 -7.35 -21.17
CA GLU A 16 4.35 -6.48 -22.17
C GLU A 16 3.09 -7.11 -22.75
N VAL A 17 3.04 -8.43 -22.92
CA VAL A 17 1.82 -9.17 -23.32
C VAL A 17 0.71 -8.98 -22.29
N LYS A 18 1.04 -8.94 -21.00
CA LYS A 18 0.06 -8.91 -19.91
C LYS A 18 -0.35 -7.50 -19.50
N HIS A 19 0.59 -6.56 -19.53
CA HIS A 19 0.44 -5.24 -18.94
C HIS A 19 0.57 -4.10 -19.95
N GLY A 20 0.98 -4.40 -21.18
CA GLY A 20 1.23 -3.43 -22.24
C GLY A 20 2.70 -3.01 -22.34
N GLN A 21 3.04 -2.36 -23.45
CA GLN A 21 4.42 -1.97 -23.77
C GLN A 21 5.04 -1.06 -22.70
N ILE A 22 6.30 -1.35 -22.36
CA ILE A 22 7.11 -0.49 -21.49
C ILE A 22 7.50 0.76 -22.27
N LYS A 23 7.37 1.93 -21.64
CA LYS A 23 7.54 3.24 -22.27
C LYS A 23 8.67 4.02 -21.61
N GLN A 24 9.26 4.93 -22.38
CA GLN A 24 10.17 5.98 -21.91
C GLN A 24 9.82 7.31 -22.57
N LEU A 25 10.42 8.39 -22.07
CA LEU A 25 10.46 9.64 -22.82
C LEU A 25 11.66 9.62 -23.77
N ASN A 26 11.48 10.13 -24.98
CA ASN A 26 12.58 10.46 -25.88
C ASN A 26 13.15 11.86 -25.55
N PRO A 27 14.25 12.31 -26.19
CA PRO A 27 14.79 13.65 -25.97
C PRO A 27 13.84 14.81 -26.30
N GLN A 28 12.76 14.55 -27.04
CA GLN A 28 11.69 15.50 -27.36
C GLN A 28 10.51 15.43 -26.36
N ASN A 29 10.67 14.73 -25.23
CA ASN A 29 9.64 14.52 -24.20
C ASN A 29 8.37 13.82 -24.71
N GLN A 30 8.49 12.98 -25.73
CA GLN A 30 7.40 12.17 -26.25
C GLN A 30 7.51 10.76 -25.67
N LEU A 31 6.36 10.18 -25.31
CA LEU A 31 6.29 8.79 -24.88
C LEU A 31 6.52 7.85 -26.07
N VAL A 32 7.58 7.07 -25.98
CA VAL A 32 7.99 6.06 -26.97
C VAL A 32 8.18 4.71 -26.29
N ILE A 33 8.23 3.64 -27.08
CA ILE A 33 8.57 2.31 -26.56
C ILE A 33 9.98 2.33 -25.98
N ARG A 34 10.15 1.71 -24.82
CA ARG A 34 11.44 1.61 -24.12
C ARG A 34 12.42 0.80 -24.95
N ALA A 35 13.62 1.32 -25.18
CA ALA A 35 14.71 0.57 -25.80
C ALA A 35 15.17 -0.59 -24.90
N ASP A 36 15.93 -1.54 -25.47
CA ASP A 36 16.41 -2.68 -24.70
C ASP A 36 17.35 -2.25 -23.57
N ALA A 37 17.12 -2.80 -22.38
CA ALA A 37 17.89 -2.57 -21.16
C ALA A 37 17.95 -3.87 -20.36
N ALA A 38 18.96 -4.00 -19.49
CA ALA A 38 19.15 -5.22 -18.69
C ALA A 38 17.94 -5.53 -17.78
N GLU A 39 17.26 -4.49 -17.32
CA GLU A 39 16.05 -4.56 -16.50
C GLU A 39 15.23 -3.28 -16.61
N TYR A 40 13.98 -3.35 -16.17
CA TYR A 40 13.00 -2.27 -16.24
C TYR A 40 12.25 -2.13 -14.92
N PHE A 41 11.78 -0.91 -14.66
CA PHE A 41 10.88 -0.60 -13.54
C PHE A 41 9.63 0.12 -14.07
N PRO A 42 8.77 -0.57 -14.84
CA PRO A 42 7.55 0.04 -15.38
C PRO A 42 6.55 0.35 -14.26
N VAL A 43 5.96 1.55 -14.27
CA VAL A 43 4.86 1.88 -13.35
C VAL A 43 3.65 1.01 -13.66
N LEU A 44 3.43 -0.02 -12.86
CA LEU A 44 2.35 -0.98 -13.03
C LEU A 44 1.06 -0.50 -12.38
N TYR A 45 1.17 0.02 -11.16
CA TYR A 45 0.03 0.56 -10.43
C TYR A 45 0.32 1.97 -9.94
N SER A 46 -0.72 2.77 -9.86
CA SER A 46 -0.68 4.02 -9.12
C SER A 46 -1.96 4.16 -8.32
N ILE A 47 -1.78 4.52 -7.06
CA ILE A 47 -2.85 4.83 -6.14
C ILE A 47 -2.86 6.37 -5.99
N PRO A 48 -3.89 7.09 -6.47
CA PRO A 48 -4.19 8.42 -6.00
C PRO A 48 -5.23 8.39 -4.87
N TRP A 49 -5.16 9.42 -4.00
CA TRP A 49 -6.35 10.18 -3.57
C TRP A 49 -6.01 11.67 -3.41
N ARG A 50 -5.32 12.26 -4.40
CA ARG A 50 -5.41 13.71 -4.64
C ARG A 50 -5.59 13.96 -6.12
N TYR A 51 -6.66 14.66 -6.45
CA TYR A 51 -7.01 15.12 -7.78
C TYR A 51 -5.81 15.87 -8.41
N ASN A 52 -5.60 15.69 -9.72
CA ASN A 52 -4.62 16.38 -10.57
C ASN A 52 -3.14 15.93 -10.54
N THR A 53 -2.78 14.75 -10.03
CA THR A 53 -1.42 14.19 -10.30
C THR A 53 -1.48 13.25 -11.51
N PRO A 54 -0.97 13.63 -12.69
CA PRO A 54 -1.01 12.77 -13.87
C PRO A 54 -0.08 11.56 -13.68
N ILE A 55 -0.54 10.39 -14.09
CA ILE A 55 0.18 9.12 -13.97
C ILE A 55 0.44 8.60 -15.38
N ILE A 56 1.65 8.12 -15.62
CA ILE A 56 2.01 7.45 -16.87
C ILE A 56 2.23 5.96 -16.56
N LEU A 57 1.23 5.12 -16.88
CA LEU A 57 1.34 3.68 -16.73
C LEU A 57 2.35 3.11 -17.74
N ASN A 58 3.03 2.03 -17.33
CA ASN A 58 4.13 1.35 -18.02
C ASN A 58 5.33 2.25 -18.34
N TYR A 59 5.38 3.45 -17.79
CA TYR A 59 6.56 4.29 -17.89
C TYR A 59 7.68 3.69 -17.03
N ASP A 60 8.81 3.38 -17.65
CA ASP A 60 9.99 2.87 -16.95
C ASP A 60 10.68 3.99 -16.20
N VAL A 61 10.54 4.00 -14.87
CA VAL A 61 11.15 5.05 -14.04
C VAL A 61 12.68 5.00 -14.04
N SER A 62 13.29 3.90 -14.48
CA SER A 62 14.74 3.77 -14.61
C SER A 62 15.28 4.29 -15.95
N SER A 63 14.41 4.77 -16.85
CA SER A 63 14.82 5.31 -18.15
C SER A 63 15.54 6.67 -18.08
N GLU A 64 15.39 7.40 -16.96
CA GLU A 64 16.08 8.67 -16.71
C GLU A 64 17.26 8.47 -15.73
N PRO A 65 18.43 9.08 -15.98
CA PRO A 65 19.66 8.79 -15.25
C PRO A 65 19.60 9.17 -13.77
N GLU A 66 18.97 10.30 -13.42
CA GLU A 66 18.83 10.75 -12.03
C GLU A 66 17.95 9.80 -11.21
N ARG A 67 16.92 9.23 -11.85
CA ARG A 67 16.03 8.24 -11.24
C ARG A 67 16.71 6.89 -11.12
N LEU A 68 17.40 6.43 -12.17
CA LEU A 68 18.20 5.22 -12.13
C LEU A 68 19.27 5.27 -11.03
N ALA A 69 19.94 6.40 -10.86
CA ALA A 69 20.93 6.60 -9.80
C ALA A 69 20.30 6.47 -8.40
N ALA A 70 19.14 7.09 -8.17
CA ALA A 70 18.41 6.96 -6.91
C ALA A 70 17.95 5.51 -6.66
N ILE A 71 17.39 4.83 -7.67
CA ILE A 71 16.99 3.42 -7.58
C ILE A 71 18.19 2.52 -7.23
N THR A 72 19.33 2.75 -7.89
CA THR A 72 20.58 2.02 -7.64
C THR A 72 21.06 2.23 -6.21
N LYS A 73 20.99 3.47 -5.70
CA LYS A 73 21.30 3.80 -4.31
C LYS A 73 20.32 3.10 -3.35
N ALA A 74 19.02 3.08 -3.65
CA ALA A 74 17.99 2.41 -2.85
C ALA A 74 18.25 0.91 -2.73
N ARG A 75 18.53 0.26 -3.86
CA ARG A 75 18.89 -1.16 -3.96
C ARG A 75 20.13 -1.49 -3.14
N LYS A 76 21.21 -0.70 -3.30
CA LYS A 76 22.48 -0.93 -2.60
C LYS A 76 22.37 -0.72 -1.08
N THR A 77 21.70 0.35 -0.67
CA THR A 77 21.58 0.74 0.75
C THR A 77 20.45 0.02 1.49
N ARG A 78 19.55 -0.64 0.75
CA ARG A 78 18.30 -1.23 1.25
C ARG A 78 17.44 -0.23 2.04
N ASN A 79 17.58 1.06 1.73
CA ASN A 79 16.90 2.13 2.43
C ASN A 79 16.20 3.05 1.42
N ILE A 80 15.41 3.98 1.95
CA ILE A 80 14.68 4.96 1.16
C ILE A 80 15.66 5.98 0.59
N THR A 81 15.49 6.30 -0.69
CA THR A 81 16.29 7.31 -1.37
C THR A 81 15.42 8.28 -2.14
N ILE A 82 15.89 9.51 -2.32
CA ILE A 82 15.23 10.51 -3.15
C ILE A 82 16.14 10.94 -4.31
N THR A 83 15.52 11.37 -5.41
CA THR A 83 16.24 12.01 -6.52
C THR A 83 16.72 13.39 -6.11
N PRO A 84 17.69 13.99 -6.84
CA PRO A 84 17.81 15.44 -6.87
C PRO A 84 16.50 16.07 -7.39
N ARG A 85 16.41 17.41 -7.37
CA ARG A 85 15.31 18.11 -8.05
C ARG A 85 15.35 17.76 -9.55
N ILE A 86 14.26 17.19 -10.04
CA ILE A 86 14.06 16.78 -11.44
C ILE A 86 12.81 17.44 -12.01
N ALA A 87 12.73 17.54 -13.33
CA ALA A 87 11.47 17.81 -14.00
C ALA A 87 10.52 16.60 -13.84
N LEU A 88 9.23 16.87 -13.66
CA LEU A 88 8.24 15.80 -13.52
C LEU A 88 7.84 15.29 -14.90
N ALA A 89 7.88 13.96 -15.09
CA ALA A 89 7.64 13.32 -16.40
C ALA A 89 6.25 13.62 -17.01
N TYR A 90 5.29 14.06 -16.20
CA TYR A 90 3.96 14.44 -16.66
C TYR A 90 3.78 15.95 -16.93
N ASP A 91 4.68 16.77 -16.40
CA ASP A 91 4.68 18.23 -16.57
C ASP A 91 6.11 18.74 -16.33
N HIS A 92 6.85 18.92 -17.42
CA HIS A 92 8.24 19.34 -17.37
C HIS A 92 8.44 20.79 -16.89
N THR A 93 7.35 21.57 -16.77
CA THR A 93 7.42 22.92 -16.20
C THR A 93 7.50 22.89 -14.66
N LYS A 94 7.15 21.76 -14.05
CA LYS A 94 7.16 21.56 -12.60
C LYS A 94 8.39 20.80 -12.14
N GLY A 95 9.11 21.37 -11.17
CA GLY A 95 10.17 20.69 -10.45
C GLY A 95 9.64 19.86 -9.27
N GLY A 96 10.21 18.67 -9.12
CA GLY A 96 9.82 17.72 -8.10
C GLY A 96 10.96 16.81 -7.66
N ILE A 97 10.62 15.89 -6.76
CA ILE A 97 11.48 14.78 -6.36
C ILE A 97 10.71 13.47 -6.47
N SER A 98 11.43 12.40 -6.80
CA SER A 98 10.93 11.02 -6.69
C SER A 98 11.55 10.36 -5.47
N VAL A 99 10.73 9.70 -4.67
CA VAL A 99 11.11 8.94 -3.47
C VAL A 99 10.94 7.46 -3.77
N TYR A 100 12.01 6.69 -3.61
CA TYR A 100 12.05 5.26 -3.88
C TYR A 100 12.14 4.46 -2.60
N PHE A 101 11.23 3.49 -2.46
CA PHE A 101 11.16 2.54 -1.36
C PHE A 101 11.36 1.13 -1.94
N PRO A 102 12.55 0.52 -1.79
CA PRO A 102 12.81 -0.81 -2.30
C PRO A 102 12.10 -1.86 -1.43
N PHE A 103 11.49 -2.87 -2.05
CA PHE A 103 10.94 -4.03 -1.33
C PHE A 103 11.49 -5.34 -1.89
N TYR A 104 11.49 -6.37 -1.03
CA TYR A 104 12.12 -7.67 -1.26
C TYR A 104 11.08 -8.74 -0.90
N MET A 105 10.72 -9.61 -1.84
CA MET A 105 9.72 -10.68 -1.63
C MET A 105 10.38 -12.04 -1.40
N ASN A 106 11.44 -12.40 -2.14
CA ASN A 106 12.09 -13.71 -2.07
C ASN A 106 13.60 -13.57 -1.76
N ASN A 107 14.10 -14.39 -0.82
CA ASN A 107 15.51 -14.56 -0.40
C ASN A 107 16.31 -13.33 0.05
N PHE A 108 15.75 -12.12 0.00
CA PHE A 108 16.43 -10.86 0.35
C PHE A 108 17.71 -10.55 -0.44
N ASP A 109 18.09 -11.34 -1.45
CA ASP A 109 19.31 -11.11 -2.22
C ASP A 109 19.22 -9.80 -3.02
N ASP A 110 18.05 -9.53 -3.60
CA ASP A 110 17.85 -8.40 -4.50
C ASP A 110 16.42 -7.82 -4.51
N ILE A 111 16.26 -6.58 -4.99
CA ILE A 111 14.97 -5.89 -5.00
C ILE A 111 13.97 -6.58 -5.92
N SER A 112 12.75 -6.77 -5.43
CA SER A 112 11.62 -7.30 -6.20
C SER A 112 10.84 -6.18 -6.90
N GLY A 113 10.98 -4.95 -6.43
CA GLY A 113 10.40 -3.77 -7.04
C GLY A 113 10.51 -2.55 -6.13
N LEU A 114 9.77 -1.50 -6.51
CA LEU A 114 9.79 -0.19 -5.88
C LEU A 114 8.38 0.29 -5.57
N VAL A 115 8.20 0.85 -4.38
CA VAL A 115 7.13 1.82 -4.12
C VAL A 115 7.70 3.22 -4.35
N ILE A 116 6.97 4.06 -5.08
CA ILE A 116 7.44 5.34 -5.58
C ILE A 116 6.49 6.45 -5.13
N GLY A 117 7.04 7.49 -4.50
CA GLY A 117 6.34 8.74 -4.22
C GLY A 117 6.85 9.83 -5.15
N ILE A 118 5.96 10.54 -5.84
CA ILE A 118 6.32 11.72 -6.64
C ILE A 118 5.80 12.94 -5.88
N TYR A 119 6.67 13.91 -5.64
CA TYR A 119 6.34 15.12 -4.91
C TYR A 119 6.73 16.33 -5.75
N GLU A 120 5.74 17.15 -6.06
CA GLU A 120 5.97 18.49 -6.58
C GLU A 120 6.43 19.40 -5.43
N ILE A 121 7.68 19.86 -5.50
CA ILE A 121 8.28 20.65 -4.41
C ILE A 121 8.37 22.13 -4.76
N ASP A 122 8.42 22.47 -6.05
CA ASP A 122 8.57 23.85 -6.51
C ASP A 122 7.45 24.78 -6.00
N ASP A 123 6.19 24.43 -6.27
CA ASP A 123 5.04 25.24 -5.85
C ASP A 123 4.88 25.23 -4.33
N THR A 124 5.19 24.11 -3.68
CA THR A 124 5.18 23.99 -2.22
C THR A 124 6.20 24.96 -1.60
N ILE A 125 7.44 24.95 -2.07
CA ILE A 125 8.49 25.85 -1.59
C ILE A 125 8.15 27.30 -1.92
N ARG A 126 7.71 27.60 -3.15
CA ARG A 126 7.26 28.94 -3.57
C ARG A 126 6.14 29.46 -2.66
N SER A 127 5.14 28.64 -2.35
CA SER A 127 4.01 29.03 -1.49
C SER A 127 4.47 29.38 -0.08
N VAL A 128 5.44 28.64 0.47
CA VAL A 128 5.97 28.96 1.80
C VAL A 128 6.87 30.19 1.72
N ALA A 129 7.74 30.27 0.71
CA ALA A 129 8.68 31.36 0.49
C ALA A 129 7.99 32.70 0.22
N LYS A 130 6.83 32.71 -0.46
CA LYS A 130 6.03 33.91 -0.76
C LYS A 130 5.68 34.70 0.52
N ASN A 131 5.43 34.01 1.63
CA ASN A 131 5.18 34.65 2.92
C ASN A 131 6.36 35.49 3.46
N PHE A 132 7.55 35.32 2.86
CA PHE A 132 8.78 35.99 3.23
C PHE A 132 9.35 36.87 2.11
N ASN A 133 9.23 36.43 0.85
CA ASN A 133 9.73 37.12 -0.34
C ASN A 133 8.90 38.35 -0.74
N ASP A 134 7.60 38.39 -0.45
CA ASP A 134 6.72 39.54 -0.77
C ASP A 134 6.98 40.77 0.14
N LYS A 135 7.94 40.66 1.06
CA LYS A 135 8.46 41.77 1.85
C LYS A 135 9.94 41.96 1.47
N PRO A 136 10.40 43.16 1.07
CA PRO A 136 11.71 43.40 0.47
C PRO A 136 12.86 43.24 1.49
N GLY A 137 13.04 42.05 2.07
CA GLY A 137 13.89 41.90 3.25
C GLY A 137 14.51 40.54 3.51
N ILE A 138 13.87 39.45 3.11
CA ILE A 138 14.36 38.10 3.37
C ILE A 138 14.30 37.29 2.08
N GLY A 139 15.42 36.65 1.73
CA GLY A 139 15.53 35.73 0.60
C GLY A 139 16.04 34.37 1.05
N PHE A 140 15.82 33.35 0.23
CA PHE A 140 16.28 31.98 0.51
C PHE A 140 16.86 31.34 -0.74
N ASP A 141 17.99 30.69 -0.59
CA ASP A 141 18.48 29.68 -1.53
C ASP A 141 18.40 28.32 -0.85
N ILE A 142 18.01 27.29 -1.60
CA ILE A 142 18.01 25.89 -1.17
C ILE A 142 18.82 25.13 -2.20
N ILE A 143 19.86 24.44 -1.76
CA ILE A 143 20.77 23.68 -2.61
C ILE A 143 20.85 22.25 -2.10
N ASP A 144 20.72 21.29 -3.00
CA ASP A 144 21.09 19.90 -2.74
C ASP A 144 22.62 19.79 -2.74
N THR A 145 23.24 19.52 -1.60
CA THR A 145 24.71 19.54 -1.50
C THR A 145 25.38 18.32 -2.12
N GLU A 146 24.64 17.24 -2.35
CA GLU A 146 25.16 16.02 -2.99
C GLU A 146 25.25 16.17 -4.51
N SER A 147 24.24 16.78 -5.14
CA SER A 147 24.25 17.04 -6.59
C SER A 147 24.66 18.46 -6.97
N ASN A 148 24.93 19.32 -5.99
CA ASN A 148 25.19 20.75 -6.16
C ASN A 148 24.12 21.43 -7.03
N THR A 149 22.86 20.99 -6.91
CA THR A 149 21.75 21.45 -7.74
C THR A 149 20.90 22.46 -6.95
N PRO A 150 20.62 23.65 -7.50
CA PRO A 150 19.69 24.58 -6.87
C PRO A 150 18.27 24.02 -6.92
N ILE A 151 17.63 23.99 -5.75
CA ILE A 151 16.22 23.60 -5.59
C ILE A 151 15.33 24.83 -5.65
N TYR A 152 15.76 25.91 -5.02
CA TYR A 152 15.07 27.19 -4.99
C TYR A 152 16.09 28.32 -4.86
N SER A 153 15.80 29.44 -5.50
CA SER A 153 16.65 30.62 -5.43
C SER A 153 15.81 31.85 -5.10
N LYS A 154 16.40 32.75 -4.32
CA LYS A 154 15.85 34.07 -4.01
C LYS A 154 15.74 34.91 -5.29
N ASN A 155 15.02 36.02 -5.19
CA ASN A 155 14.91 36.97 -6.31
C ASN A 155 16.26 37.70 -6.52
N ASP A 156 16.88 37.49 -7.67
CA ASP A 156 18.19 38.06 -8.01
C ASP A 156 18.12 39.56 -8.33
N SER A 157 16.93 40.12 -8.58
CA SER A 157 16.74 41.56 -8.77
C SER A 157 16.88 42.37 -7.48
N ILE A 158 16.87 41.71 -6.30
CA ILE A 158 17.06 42.36 -5.01
C ILE A 158 18.55 42.43 -4.67
N ILE A 159 19.02 43.57 -4.17
CA ILE A 159 20.40 43.70 -3.70
C ILE A 159 20.52 43.10 -2.30
N TRP A 160 21.16 41.93 -2.24
CA TRP A 160 21.42 41.20 -0.99
C TRP A 160 22.70 41.66 -0.29
N HIS A 161 22.77 41.48 1.03
CA HIS A 161 24.02 41.65 1.77
C HIS A 161 25.06 40.57 1.41
N SER A 162 26.33 40.87 1.70
CA SER A 162 27.44 39.92 1.52
C SER A 162 27.34 38.75 2.51
N ALA A 163 28.15 37.70 2.26
CA ALA A 163 28.11 36.42 2.96
C ALA A 163 28.08 36.49 4.49
N ASN A 164 28.67 37.53 5.09
CA ASN A 164 28.71 37.75 6.53
C ASN A 164 27.32 37.89 7.19
N PHE A 165 26.30 38.25 6.41
CA PHE A 165 24.92 38.40 6.87
C PHE A 165 24.03 37.21 6.52
N ASN A 166 24.60 36.20 5.85
CA ASN A 166 23.87 35.01 5.47
C ASN A 166 23.81 34.04 6.65
N LYS A 167 22.70 33.30 6.76
CA LYS A 167 22.57 32.20 7.70
C LYS A 167 22.34 30.90 6.95
N GLN A 168 23.17 29.91 7.23
CA GLN A 168 23.09 28.60 6.61
C GLN A 168 22.64 27.54 7.62
N ALA A 169 21.82 26.60 7.17
CA ALA A 169 21.44 25.42 7.91
C ALA A 169 21.36 24.22 6.95
N ASN A 170 21.84 23.07 7.39
CA ASN A 170 21.77 21.82 6.63
C ASN A 170 20.72 20.91 7.26
N TYR A 171 19.85 20.33 6.43
CA TYR A 171 18.83 19.38 6.86
C TYR A 171 18.89 18.12 6.00
N LEU A 172 18.76 16.96 6.66
CA LEU A 172 18.62 15.68 5.97
C LEU A 172 17.17 15.51 5.52
N ILE A 173 16.95 15.50 4.21
CA ILE A 173 15.64 15.29 3.57
C ILE A 173 15.71 13.96 2.82
N GLY A 174 14.95 12.97 3.28
CA GLY A 174 15.12 11.60 2.80
C GLY A 174 16.52 11.08 3.16
N ASP A 175 17.35 10.86 2.13
CA ASP A 175 18.75 10.45 2.24
C ASP A 175 19.72 11.51 1.70
N ARG A 176 19.25 12.76 1.50
CA ARG A 176 20.02 13.84 0.89
C ARG A 176 20.18 15.03 1.83
N ASN A 177 21.36 15.65 1.81
CA ASN A 177 21.62 16.87 2.58
C ASN A 177 21.23 18.11 1.78
N TRP A 178 20.25 18.86 2.28
CA TRP A 178 19.84 20.14 1.69
C TRP A 178 20.35 21.28 2.54
N GLN A 179 21.08 22.19 1.90
CA GLN A 179 21.54 23.43 2.50
C GLN A 179 20.57 24.55 2.21
N PHE A 180 20.09 25.17 3.28
CA PHE A 180 19.23 26.35 3.26
C PHE A 180 20.08 27.55 3.61
N THR A 181 20.17 28.52 2.70
CA THR A 181 20.83 29.80 2.96
C THR A 181 19.77 30.90 2.99
N CYS A 182 19.72 31.64 4.08
CA CYS A 182 18.85 32.79 4.23
C CYS A 182 19.66 34.09 4.09
N TYR A 183 19.10 35.04 3.34
CA TYR A 183 19.71 36.31 2.99
C TYR A 183 18.87 37.45 3.53
N SER A 184 19.53 38.55 3.93
CA SER A 184 18.88 39.83 4.18
C SER A 184 19.13 40.76 3.02
N SER A 185 18.10 41.43 2.53
CA SER A 185 18.29 42.52 1.56
C SER A 185 18.96 43.71 2.24
N LYS A 186 19.61 44.59 1.47
CA LYS A 186 20.15 45.85 2.00
C LYS A 186 19.08 46.84 2.47
N GLU A 187 17.91 46.85 1.82
CA GLU A 187 16.82 47.79 2.12
C GLU A 187 16.11 47.49 3.44
N ALA A 188 15.97 46.20 3.80
CA ALA A 188 15.30 45.83 5.04
C ALA A 188 16.15 45.91 6.31
N TYR A 189 17.41 46.32 6.26
CA TYR A 189 18.25 46.43 7.46
C TYR A 189 17.80 47.60 8.35
N ASN A 190 16.70 47.37 9.07
CA ASN A 190 16.22 48.06 10.24
C ASN A 190 15.69 46.98 11.18
N ARG A 191 16.03 47.07 12.49
CA ARG A 191 15.83 46.19 13.68
C ARG A 191 14.68 45.14 13.69
N SER A 192 13.71 45.24 12.79
CA SER A 192 12.60 44.31 12.52
C SER A 192 12.95 43.01 11.76
N VAL A 193 14.10 42.94 11.05
CA VAL A 193 14.46 41.76 10.23
C VAL A 193 14.89 40.56 11.06
N SER A 194 15.62 40.75 12.17
CA SER A 194 16.04 39.63 13.04
C SER A 194 14.84 38.88 13.66
N ILE A 195 13.77 39.60 14.02
CA ILE A 195 12.52 39.01 14.53
C ILE A 195 11.76 38.28 13.43
N LYS A 196 11.75 38.83 12.20
CA LYS A 196 11.13 38.18 11.04
C LYS A 196 11.89 36.91 10.63
N LEU A 197 13.23 36.93 10.64
CA LEU A 197 14.11 35.78 10.41
C LEU A 197 13.88 34.68 11.45
N PHE A 198 13.74 35.06 12.72
CA PHE A 198 13.43 34.11 13.80
C PHE A 198 12.04 33.48 13.63
N LYS A 199 11.01 34.28 13.29
CA LYS A 199 9.66 33.77 13.03
C LYS A 199 9.59 32.89 11.78
N ALA A 200 10.33 33.22 10.73
CA ALA A 200 10.47 32.43 9.52
C ALA A 200 11.12 31.07 9.82
N ARG A 201 12.25 31.10 10.54
CA ARG A 201 12.96 29.92 11.03
C ARG A 201 12.02 29.00 11.83
N TYR A 202 11.26 29.57 12.77
CA TYR A 202 10.34 28.81 13.59
C TYR A 202 9.27 28.10 12.74
N LYS A 203 8.57 28.83 11.86
CA LYS A 203 7.53 28.26 10.99
C LYS A 203 8.05 27.23 10.00
N PHE A 204 9.24 27.43 9.44
CA PHE A 204 9.85 26.45 8.52
C PHE A 204 10.28 25.19 9.24
N THR A 205 10.93 25.32 10.41
CA THR A 205 11.29 24.17 11.24
C THR A 205 10.02 23.41 11.64
N GLU A 206 8.96 24.12 12.01
CA GLU A 206 7.67 23.54 12.35
C GLU A 206 7.04 22.81 11.16
N GLN A 207 7.03 23.37 9.95
CA GLN A 207 6.48 22.73 8.75
C GLN A 207 7.33 21.55 8.25
N ALA A 208 8.66 21.65 8.29
CA ALA A 208 9.56 20.56 7.92
C ALA A 208 9.46 19.39 8.91
N VAL A 209 9.39 19.69 10.22
CA VAL A 209 9.08 18.69 11.25
C VAL A 209 7.69 18.11 11.05
N LYS A 210 6.69 18.92 10.68
CA LYS A 210 5.32 18.46 10.42
C LYS A 210 5.27 17.54 9.21
N LEU A 211 5.96 17.86 8.11
CA LEU A 211 6.02 17.03 6.91
C LEU A 211 6.78 15.72 7.17
N GLY A 212 7.91 15.79 7.86
CA GLY A 212 8.65 14.61 8.32
C GLY A 212 7.80 13.74 9.25
N ARG A 213 7.05 14.34 10.18
CA ARG A 213 6.09 13.63 11.03
C ARG A 213 4.95 13.04 10.25
N THR A 214 4.36 13.73 9.26
CA THR A 214 3.28 13.17 8.44
C THR A 214 3.78 12.00 7.59
N GLN A 215 5.01 12.06 7.08
CA GLN A 215 5.60 10.96 6.32
C GLN A 215 5.98 9.78 7.22
N SER A 216 6.56 10.04 8.39
CA SER A 216 6.81 9.01 9.41
C SER A 216 5.51 8.42 9.96
N LEU A 217 4.46 9.23 10.10
CA LEU A 217 3.14 8.79 10.53
C LEU A 217 2.47 7.93 9.45
N LEU A 218 2.58 8.27 8.17
CA LEU A 218 2.08 7.42 7.09
C LEU A 218 2.86 6.10 7.01
N LYS A 219 4.19 6.13 7.20
CA LYS A 219 5.02 4.92 7.31
C LYS A 219 4.66 4.08 8.54
N ALA A 220 4.47 4.72 9.69
CA ALA A 220 4.07 4.06 10.92
C ALA A 220 2.67 3.46 10.76
N ILE A 221 1.67 4.24 10.33
CA ILE A 221 0.31 3.75 10.07
C ILE A 221 0.31 2.59 9.08
N THR A 222 1.09 2.64 8.00
CA THR A 222 1.16 1.52 7.03
C THR A 222 1.88 0.30 7.59
N ALA A 223 2.97 0.49 8.33
CA ALA A 223 3.70 -0.60 9.01
C ALA A 223 2.88 -1.21 10.15
N ASP A 224 2.23 -0.39 10.98
CA ASP A 224 1.32 -0.76 12.07
C ASP A 224 0.10 -1.48 11.51
N SER A 225 -0.52 -0.95 10.46
CA SER A 225 -1.65 -1.63 9.80
C SER A 225 -1.22 -2.99 9.26
N LYS A 226 -0.03 -3.10 8.66
CA LYS A 226 0.50 -4.40 8.21
C LYS A 226 0.78 -5.31 9.41
N ALA A 227 1.42 -4.81 10.47
CA ALA A 227 1.74 -5.60 11.66
C ALA A 227 0.48 -6.11 12.37
N VAL A 228 -0.56 -5.27 12.48
CA VAL A 228 -1.87 -5.64 13.03
C VAL A 228 -2.53 -6.70 12.16
N LEU A 229 -2.57 -6.51 10.84
CA LEU A 229 -3.17 -7.49 9.91
C LEU A 229 -2.44 -8.84 9.94
N GLU A 230 -1.12 -8.83 10.10
CA GLU A 230 -0.30 -10.05 10.21
C GLU A 230 -0.33 -10.68 11.61
N ALA A 231 -0.65 -9.93 12.67
CA ALA A 231 -0.82 -10.46 14.02
C ALA A 231 -2.17 -11.17 14.22
N ILE A 232 -3.15 -10.91 13.35
CA ILE A 232 -4.41 -11.64 13.33
C ILE A 232 -4.13 -13.06 12.83
N ALA A 233 -4.27 -14.04 13.73
CA ALA A 233 -4.00 -15.44 13.44
C ALA A 233 -5.02 -16.05 12.45
N ASP A 234 -6.25 -15.54 12.44
CA ASP A 234 -7.27 -16.01 11.50
C ASP A 234 -6.95 -15.52 10.07
N PRO A 235 -7.09 -16.38 9.06
CA PRO A 235 -7.11 -16.00 7.65
C PRO A 235 -8.00 -14.79 7.37
N LEU A 236 -7.43 -13.75 6.76
CA LEU A 236 -8.11 -12.51 6.42
C LEU A 236 -7.97 -12.18 4.94
N PHE A 237 -9.10 -11.87 4.29
CA PHE A 237 -9.15 -11.28 2.95
C PHE A 237 -9.86 -9.93 2.96
N ALA A 238 -9.36 -8.99 2.15
CA ALA A 238 -10.01 -7.74 1.82
C ALA A 238 -10.65 -7.84 0.43
N LEU A 239 -11.90 -7.40 0.31
CA LEU A 239 -12.75 -7.54 -0.87
C LEU A 239 -13.16 -6.17 -1.41
N ASN A 240 -13.23 -6.03 -2.73
CA ASN A 240 -13.85 -4.86 -3.37
C ASN A 240 -15.38 -5.02 -3.53
N ALA A 241 -16.05 -4.02 -4.11
CA ALA A 241 -17.52 -4.02 -4.29
C ALA A 241 -18.04 -5.17 -5.17
N LYS A 242 -17.17 -5.79 -5.96
CA LYS A 242 -17.49 -6.92 -6.85
C LYS A 242 -17.14 -8.27 -6.22
N GLY A 243 -16.66 -8.31 -4.98
CA GLY A 243 -16.28 -9.55 -4.28
C GLY A 243 -14.91 -10.09 -4.68
N GLU A 244 -14.15 -9.31 -5.44
CA GLU A 244 -12.80 -9.67 -5.86
C GLU A 244 -11.83 -9.40 -4.69
N ILE A 245 -10.91 -10.32 -4.46
CA ILE A 245 -9.93 -10.22 -3.37
C ILE A 245 -8.85 -9.19 -3.77
N VAL A 246 -8.73 -8.13 -2.96
CA VAL A 246 -7.75 -7.04 -3.14
C VAL A 246 -6.62 -7.05 -2.11
N GLY A 247 -6.74 -7.86 -1.05
CA GLY A 247 -5.71 -8.02 -0.02
C GLY A 247 -5.87 -9.30 0.77
N ALA A 248 -4.76 -9.78 1.35
CA ALA A 248 -4.69 -10.99 2.18
C ALA A 248 -3.58 -10.87 3.22
N ASN A 249 -3.78 -11.42 4.42
CA ASN A 249 -2.69 -11.62 5.39
C ASN A 249 -1.93 -12.93 5.11
N LYS A 250 -0.76 -13.13 5.74
CA LYS A 250 0.06 -14.34 5.53
C LYS A 250 -0.67 -15.62 5.92
N HIS A 251 -1.51 -15.57 6.95
CA HIS A 251 -2.27 -16.72 7.40
C HIS A 251 -3.27 -17.22 6.35
N ALA A 252 -3.94 -16.30 5.65
CA ALA A 252 -4.84 -16.65 4.55
C ALA A 252 -4.12 -17.34 3.39
N LEU A 253 -2.95 -16.82 3.00
CA LEU A 253 -2.13 -17.43 1.96
C LEU A 253 -1.65 -18.83 2.35
N THR A 254 -1.16 -18.97 3.59
CA THR A 254 -0.64 -20.23 4.12
C THR A 254 -1.73 -21.30 4.21
N LEU A 255 -2.92 -20.94 4.71
CA LEU A 255 -4.01 -21.91 4.87
C LEU A 255 -4.62 -22.35 3.55
N THR A 256 -4.83 -21.40 2.64
CA THR A 256 -5.51 -21.66 1.36
C THR A 256 -4.56 -22.25 0.30
N GLY A 257 -3.25 -22.07 0.47
CA GLY A 257 -2.22 -22.54 -0.46
C GLY A 257 -2.07 -21.69 -1.72
N TYR A 258 -2.76 -20.54 -1.79
CA TYR A 258 -2.61 -19.60 -2.90
C TYR A 258 -1.46 -18.63 -2.64
N SER A 259 -0.70 -18.35 -3.69
CA SER A 259 0.35 -17.33 -3.66
C SER A 259 -0.23 -15.91 -3.74
N PRO A 260 0.50 -14.88 -3.23
CA PRO A 260 0.10 -13.48 -3.39
C PRO A 260 -0.21 -13.10 -4.84
N GLU A 261 0.53 -13.67 -5.79
CA GLU A 261 0.44 -13.42 -7.22
C GLU A 261 -0.81 -14.07 -7.81
N GLU A 262 -1.19 -15.26 -7.37
CA GLU A 262 -2.44 -15.90 -7.81
C GLU A 262 -3.67 -15.10 -7.38
N ILE A 263 -3.61 -14.50 -6.20
CA ILE A 263 -4.69 -13.63 -5.70
C ILE A 263 -4.69 -12.27 -6.42
N LYS A 264 -3.53 -11.66 -6.66
CA LYS A 264 -3.43 -10.29 -7.20
C LYS A 264 -3.35 -10.19 -8.73
N VAL A 265 -2.84 -11.21 -9.41
CA VAL A 265 -2.33 -11.12 -10.79
C VAL A 265 -3.02 -12.10 -11.75
N ALA A 266 -3.82 -13.06 -11.29
CA ALA A 266 -4.41 -14.12 -12.12
C ALA A 266 -5.87 -13.89 -12.60
N ASN A 267 -6.36 -12.65 -12.65
CA ASN A 267 -7.78 -12.25 -12.82
C ASN A 267 -8.62 -12.42 -11.55
N LYS A 268 -8.78 -11.33 -10.80
CA LYS A 268 -9.98 -11.00 -10.02
C LYS A 268 -10.57 -12.18 -9.23
N MET A 269 -9.72 -12.89 -8.50
CA MET A 269 -10.13 -14.06 -7.73
C MET A 269 -11.30 -13.67 -6.82
N HIS A 270 -12.47 -14.24 -7.09
CA HIS A 270 -13.69 -13.91 -6.38
C HIS A 270 -13.76 -14.72 -5.08
N ILE A 271 -14.33 -14.14 -4.02
CA ILE A 271 -14.45 -14.80 -2.72
C ILE A 271 -15.16 -16.16 -2.79
N ASN A 272 -16.10 -16.33 -3.73
CA ASN A 272 -16.81 -17.59 -4.01
C ASN A 272 -15.91 -18.75 -4.47
N THR A 273 -14.67 -18.46 -4.89
CA THR A 273 -13.68 -19.50 -5.21
C THR A 273 -13.14 -20.16 -3.94
N LEU A 274 -13.18 -19.43 -2.83
CA LEU A 274 -12.60 -19.84 -1.54
C LEU A 274 -13.68 -20.18 -0.52
N LEU A 275 -14.76 -19.41 -0.45
CA LEU A 275 -15.81 -19.57 0.54
C LEU A 275 -17.13 -19.88 -0.16
N ILE A 276 -17.67 -21.06 0.15
CA ILE A 276 -18.92 -21.56 -0.41
C ILE A 276 -19.97 -21.51 0.70
N PRO A 277 -21.12 -20.83 0.52
CA PRO A 277 -22.19 -20.84 1.50
C PRO A 277 -22.68 -22.27 1.75
N VAL A 278 -22.85 -22.61 3.03
CA VAL A 278 -23.61 -23.82 3.38
C VAL A 278 -25.09 -23.42 3.35
N ALA A 279 -25.88 -24.02 2.45
CA ALA A 279 -27.32 -23.83 2.47
C ALA A 279 -27.89 -24.34 3.80
N GLU A 280 -28.89 -23.67 4.36
CA GLU A 280 -29.57 -24.04 5.61
C GLU A 280 -30.44 -25.32 5.47
N THR A 281 -30.09 -26.24 4.57
CA THR A 281 -30.85 -27.48 4.36
C THR A 281 -30.39 -28.60 5.32
N PRO A 282 -31.32 -29.38 5.89
CA PRO A 282 -31.02 -30.28 7.01
C PRO A 282 -30.10 -31.45 6.64
N THR A 283 -29.35 -31.85 7.65
CA THR A 283 -28.22 -32.77 7.80
C THR A 283 -28.29 -34.19 7.19
N GLU A 284 -29.32 -34.61 6.47
CA GLU A 284 -29.48 -36.03 6.08
C GLU A 284 -28.92 -36.38 4.68
N GLU A 285 -28.82 -35.43 3.75
CA GLU A 285 -28.31 -35.70 2.38
C GLU A 285 -26.79 -35.55 2.23
N ARG A 286 -26.08 -35.14 3.29
CA ARG A 286 -24.68 -34.70 3.23
C ARG A 286 -23.65 -35.84 3.08
N ASN A 287 -24.07 -37.10 3.24
CA ASN A 287 -23.14 -38.25 3.33
C ASN A 287 -22.69 -38.83 1.99
N ASN A 288 -23.28 -38.47 0.83
CA ASN A 288 -22.97 -39.18 -0.41
C ASN A 288 -22.30 -38.37 -1.54
N ASN A 289 -22.36 -37.03 -1.57
CA ASN A 289 -21.50 -36.23 -2.46
C ASN A 289 -21.60 -34.71 -2.18
N PRO A 290 -20.59 -34.05 -1.58
CA PRO A 290 -20.64 -32.62 -1.23
C PRO A 290 -20.43 -31.68 -2.45
N LEU A 291 -20.76 -32.11 -3.67
CA LEU A 291 -20.57 -31.34 -4.91
C LEU A 291 -21.77 -31.37 -5.88
N ASN A 292 -22.86 -32.06 -5.54
CA ASN A 292 -24.02 -32.22 -6.44
C ASN A 292 -25.16 -31.19 -6.21
N GLY A 293 -24.96 -30.20 -5.33
CA GLY A 293 -25.94 -29.13 -5.11
C GLY A 293 -25.57 -27.87 -5.87
N ASP A 294 -26.56 -27.22 -6.50
CA ASP A 294 -26.43 -25.85 -7.00
C ASP A 294 -26.13 -24.90 -5.84
N TYR A 295 -24.85 -24.69 -5.53
CA TYR A 295 -24.43 -23.79 -4.47
C TYR A 295 -24.81 -22.35 -4.84
N GLN A 296 -25.65 -21.72 -4.04
CA GLN A 296 -25.90 -20.28 -4.16
C GLN A 296 -24.62 -19.52 -3.88
N LEU A 297 -24.19 -18.71 -4.85
CA LEU A 297 -23.01 -17.85 -4.73
C LEU A 297 -23.22 -16.79 -3.63
N ILE A 298 -22.15 -16.39 -2.94
CA ILE A 298 -22.22 -15.23 -2.05
C ILE A 298 -22.55 -13.99 -2.89
N GLU A 299 -23.72 -13.39 -2.63
CA GLU A 299 -24.07 -12.07 -3.16
C GLU A 299 -23.24 -10.98 -2.46
N VAL A 300 -22.66 -10.09 -3.26
CA VAL A 300 -21.77 -9.01 -2.79
C VAL A 300 -22.41 -7.65 -3.09
N PRO A 301 -22.38 -6.67 -2.16
CA PRO A 301 -21.74 -6.68 -0.85
C PRO A 301 -22.42 -7.64 0.14
N VAL A 302 -21.61 -8.36 0.91
CA VAL A 302 -22.12 -9.38 1.84
C VAL A 302 -22.71 -8.68 3.05
N ARG A 303 -23.88 -9.11 3.52
CA ARG A 303 -24.43 -8.58 4.78
C ARG A 303 -23.44 -8.88 5.93
N PRO A 304 -23.10 -7.89 6.77
CA PRO A 304 -22.18 -8.10 7.88
C PRO A 304 -22.67 -9.16 8.85
N GLY A 305 -21.73 -9.86 9.47
CA GLY A 305 -22.00 -10.91 10.46
C GLY A 305 -21.34 -12.24 10.12
N MET A 306 -21.52 -13.18 11.04
CA MET A 306 -20.94 -14.52 10.97
C MET A 306 -21.81 -15.45 10.13
N ARG A 307 -21.18 -16.29 9.33
CA ARG A 307 -21.82 -17.33 8.52
C ARG A 307 -21.00 -18.60 8.49
N ASP A 308 -21.70 -19.73 8.47
CA ASP A 308 -21.10 -21.01 8.17
C ASP A 308 -20.82 -21.12 6.67
N VAL A 309 -19.58 -21.48 6.34
CA VAL A 309 -19.11 -21.66 4.97
C VAL A 309 -18.28 -22.93 4.87
N LEU A 310 -18.21 -23.48 3.66
CA LEU A 310 -17.17 -24.43 3.29
C LEU A 310 -16.03 -23.66 2.65
N ALA A 311 -14.84 -23.75 3.25
CA ALA A 311 -13.65 -23.15 2.72
C ALA A 311 -12.90 -24.14 1.82
N LYS A 312 -12.51 -23.69 0.63
CA LYS A 312 -11.81 -24.49 -0.38
C LYS A 312 -10.35 -24.06 -0.50
N LYS A 313 -9.44 -25.01 -0.30
CA LYS A 313 -8.01 -24.84 -0.55
C LYS A 313 -7.68 -25.04 -2.02
N LYS A 314 -6.49 -24.61 -2.43
CA LYS A 314 -5.97 -24.76 -3.79
C LYS A 314 -5.90 -26.22 -4.25
N ASP A 315 -5.57 -27.14 -3.35
CA ASP A 315 -5.50 -28.58 -3.62
C ASP A 315 -6.89 -29.24 -3.78
N GLY A 316 -7.96 -28.47 -3.61
CA GLY A 316 -9.34 -28.94 -3.70
C GLY A 316 -9.94 -29.39 -2.38
N THR A 317 -9.15 -29.46 -1.30
CA THR A 317 -9.63 -29.84 0.03
C THR A 317 -10.66 -28.84 0.53
N LEU A 318 -11.78 -29.37 1.03
CA LEU A 318 -12.85 -28.60 1.67
C LEU A 318 -12.79 -28.79 3.18
N PHE A 319 -13.02 -27.72 3.93
CA PHE A 319 -13.14 -27.77 5.39
C PHE A 319 -14.25 -26.84 5.88
N GLU A 320 -14.82 -27.17 7.05
CA GLU A 320 -15.88 -26.35 7.64
C GLU A 320 -15.26 -25.11 8.29
N ALA A 321 -15.74 -23.93 7.91
CA ALA A 321 -15.25 -22.67 8.44
C ALA A 321 -16.40 -21.75 8.86
N GLU A 322 -16.17 -20.98 9.91
CA GLU A 322 -17.01 -19.83 10.27
C GLU A 322 -16.37 -18.58 9.68
N ALA A 323 -17.07 -17.88 8.79
CA ALA A 323 -16.62 -16.64 8.15
C ALA A 323 -17.39 -15.44 8.70
N ASN A 324 -16.66 -14.43 9.17
CA ASN A 324 -17.21 -13.17 9.64
C ASN A 324 -16.94 -12.06 8.63
N PHE A 325 -18.01 -11.46 8.11
CA PHE A 325 -17.95 -10.33 7.18
C PHE A 325 -18.11 -9.02 7.96
N SER A 326 -17.14 -8.12 7.80
CA SER A 326 -17.18 -6.80 8.41
C SER A 326 -18.29 -5.92 7.83
N GLN A 327 -18.63 -4.82 8.51
CA GLN A 327 -19.28 -3.70 7.81
C GLN A 327 -18.38 -3.22 6.66
N PRO A 328 -18.94 -2.99 5.45
CA PRO A 328 -18.16 -2.45 4.35
C PRO A 328 -17.83 -0.99 4.61
N VAL A 329 -16.57 -0.62 4.38
CA VAL A 329 -16.14 0.77 4.34
C VAL A 329 -16.46 1.31 2.95
N VAL A 330 -17.33 2.32 2.89
CA VAL A 330 -17.76 2.97 1.64
C VAL A 330 -17.49 4.46 1.72
N GLU A 331 -16.62 4.96 0.83
CA GLU A 331 -16.31 6.39 0.76
C GLU A 331 -16.22 6.83 -0.72
N LYS A 332 -17.27 7.53 -1.19
CA LYS A 332 -17.47 8.01 -2.57
C LYS A 332 -17.27 6.92 -3.66
N ASN A 333 -16.03 6.68 -4.10
CA ASN A 333 -15.67 5.71 -5.15
C ASN A 333 -14.84 4.53 -4.61
N TYR A 334 -14.67 4.42 -3.30
CA TYR A 334 -13.91 3.35 -2.65
C TYR A 334 -14.84 2.45 -1.85
N PHE A 335 -14.67 1.14 -2.04
CA PHE A 335 -15.36 0.09 -1.28
C PHE A 335 -14.33 -0.91 -0.80
N THR A 336 -14.34 -1.24 0.50
CA THR A 336 -13.63 -2.40 1.02
C THR A 336 -14.46 -3.10 2.08
N GLN A 337 -14.58 -4.41 1.96
CA GLN A 337 -15.14 -5.25 3.00
C GLN A 337 -14.09 -6.30 3.41
N VAL A 338 -13.95 -6.56 4.70
CA VAL A 338 -13.02 -7.58 5.21
C VAL A 338 -13.80 -8.84 5.56
N VAL A 339 -13.26 -9.99 5.19
CA VAL A 339 -13.72 -11.30 5.65
C VAL A 339 -12.59 -11.98 6.39
N MET A 340 -12.91 -12.46 7.60
CA MET A 340 -12.04 -13.36 8.37
C MET A 340 -12.74 -14.70 8.46
N PHE A 341 -12.00 -15.79 8.37
CA PHE A 341 -12.60 -17.11 8.50
C PHE A 341 -11.73 -18.03 9.33
N ARG A 342 -12.37 -18.88 10.13
CA ARG A 342 -11.73 -19.81 11.04
C ARG A 342 -12.13 -21.22 10.70
N ASP A 343 -11.15 -22.11 10.61
CA ASP A 343 -11.40 -23.55 10.52
C ASP A 343 -12.04 -24.02 11.83
N VAL A 344 -13.26 -24.54 11.73
CA VAL A 344 -14.03 -25.06 12.85
C VAL A 344 -14.29 -26.56 12.73
N SER A 345 -13.59 -27.24 11.82
CA SER A 345 -13.80 -28.67 11.56
C SER A 345 -13.68 -29.50 12.85
N PHE A 346 -12.60 -29.28 13.62
CA PHE A 346 -12.39 -29.96 14.91
C PHE A 346 -13.45 -29.61 15.97
N LYS A 347 -13.89 -28.35 16.00
CA LYS A 347 -14.92 -27.89 16.94
C LYS A 347 -16.26 -28.56 16.63
N LYS A 348 -16.67 -28.56 15.35
CA LYS A 348 -17.92 -29.18 14.90
C LYS A 348 -17.91 -30.69 15.02
N GLU A 349 -16.77 -31.35 14.82
CA GLU A 349 -16.62 -32.79 15.05
C GLU A 349 -16.83 -33.14 16.53
N ASN A 350 -16.23 -32.39 17.45
CA ASN A 350 -16.44 -32.60 18.89
C ASN A 350 -17.86 -32.28 19.33
N GLU A 351 -18.47 -31.22 18.80
CA GLU A 351 -19.88 -30.88 19.09
C GLU A 351 -20.84 -31.97 18.61
N ARG A 352 -20.60 -32.55 17.43
CA ARG A 352 -21.37 -33.70 16.93
C ARG A 352 -21.17 -34.93 17.81
N ALA A 353 -19.93 -35.27 18.16
CA ALA A 353 -19.63 -36.39 19.04
C ALA A 353 -20.30 -36.26 20.43
N VAL A 354 -20.34 -35.04 20.98
CA VAL A 354 -21.04 -34.76 22.24
C VAL A 354 -22.56 -34.86 22.09
N MET A 355 -23.12 -34.37 20.98
CA MET A 355 -24.56 -34.52 20.70
C MET A 355 -24.98 -35.97 20.51
N ASP A 356 -24.20 -36.76 19.78
CA ASP A 356 -24.45 -38.19 19.56
C ASP A 356 -24.37 -38.96 20.87
N ALA A 357 -23.33 -38.73 21.68
CA ALA A 357 -23.20 -39.35 23.00
C ALA A 357 -24.36 -38.99 23.95
N LYS A 358 -24.85 -37.74 23.89
CA LYS A 358 -26.02 -37.32 24.67
C LYS A 358 -27.29 -38.01 24.19
N ARG A 359 -27.51 -38.09 22.87
CA ARG A 359 -28.64 -38.78 22.26
C ARG A 359 -28.66 -40.26 22.66
N ASP A 360 -27.52 -40.93 22.63
CA ASP A 360 -27.39 -42.33 23.05
C ASP A 360 -27.70 -42.52 24.54
N ALA A 361 -27.25 -41.58 25.39
CA ALA A 361 -27.57 -41.60 26.82
C ALA A 361 -29.06 -41.36 27.11
N ASP A 362 -29.70 -40.44 26.39
CA ASP A 362 -31.12 -40.13 26.52
C ASP A 362 -31.99 -41.32 26.06
N LEU A 363 -31.62 -41.97 24.95
CA LEU A 363 -32.27 -43.22 24.48
C LEU A 363 -32.12 -44.34 25.53
N ALA A 364 -30.93 -44.54 26.09
CA ALA A 364 -30.71 -45.54 27.12
C ALA A 364 -31.51 -45.26 28.41
N ASN A 365 -31.67 -43.99 28.79
CA ASN A 365 -32.50 -43.58 29.93
C ASN A 365 -34.01 -43.76 29.66
N GLN A 366 -34.49 -43.44 28.46
CA GLN A 366 -35.88 -43.75 28.07
C GLN A 366 -36.14 -45.25 28.11
N SER A 367 -35.27 -46.08 27.52
CA SER A 367 -35.44 -47.54 27.54
C SER A 367 -35.44 -48.10 28.97
N LYS A 368 -34.60 -47.57 29.88
CA LYS A 368 -34.65 -47.95 31.31
C LYS A 368 -35.96 -47.55 31.99
N THR A 369 -36.49 -46.36 31.67
CA THR A 369 -37.73 -45.86 32.26
C THR A 369 -38.94 -46.67 31.78
N GLU A 370 -39.00 -47.02 30.50
CA GLU A 370 -40.02 -47.92 29.94
C GLU A 370 -39.94 -49.32 30.55
N PHE A 371 -38.73 -49.85 30.75
CA PHE A 371 -38.51 -51.14 31.41
C PHE A 371 -38.99 -51.13 32.88
N LEU A 372 -38.71 -50.06 33.63
CA LEU A 372 -39.19 -49.91 35.01
C LEU A 372 -40.71 -49.75 35.10
N PHE A 373 -41.34 -49.06 34.14
CA PHE A 373 -42.79 -48.96 34.06
C PHE A 373 -43.45 -50.32 33.82
N PHE A 374 -42.84 -51.18 33.00
CA PHE A 374 -43.30 -52.55 32.80
C PHE A 374 -43.22 -53.41 34.07
N LEU A 375 -42.16 -53.23 34.88
CA LEU A 375 -41.95 -53.94 36.15
C LEU A 375 -42.84 -53.46 37.31
N CYS A 376 -43.35 -52.23 37.26
CA CYS A 376 -44.23 -51.68 38.30
C CYS A 376 -45.73 -51.90 38.04
N HIS A 377 -46.09 -52.41 36.85
CA HIS A 377 -47.49 -52.73 36.49
C HIS A 377 -47.80 -54.24 36.51
N GLU A 378 -46.82 -55.07 36.88
CA GLU A 378 -46.98 -56.45 37.35
C GLU A 378 -47.06 -56.46 38.89
#